data_AF-B7PD74-F1
#
_entry.id   AF-B7PD74-F1
#
_cell.length_a   1.000
_cell.length_b   1.000
_cell.length_c   1.000
_cell.angle_alpha   90.00
_cell.angle_beta   90.00
_cell.angle_gamma   90.00
#
_symmetry.space_group_name_H-M   'P 1'
#
loop_
_entity.id
_entity.type
_entity.pdbx_description
1 polymer ?
#
loop_
_entity_poly.entity_id
_entity_poly.type
_entity_poly.pdbx_seq_one_letter_code
_entity_poly.pdbx_strand_id
1 'polypeptide(L)'
;MAAEAEAAREARAKVIAAEGEQKAARSLKEAAEVIAESPSALQLRYLQTLTSIAAEKNSTIVFPLPLELMRGLMHWQQEED
;
A
#
# COMPACT_ATOMS: atom_id res chain seq x y z
N MET A 1 -45.47 3.59 5.46
CA MET A 1 -44.87 3.39 6.80
C MET A 1 -43.65 2.46 6.79
N ALA A 2 -43.75 1.14 6.60
CA ALA A 2 -42.57 0.25 6.64
C ALA A 2 -41.51 0.54 5.55
N ALA A 3 -41.95 0.72 4.30
CA ALA A 3 -41.07 1.04 3.17
C ALA A 3 -40.34 2.40 3.32
N GLU A 4 -40.97 3.39 3.97
CA GLU A 4 -40.36 4.70 4.21
C GLU A 4 -39.29 4.63 5.31
N ALA A 5 -39.52 3.83 6.35
CA ALA A 5 -38.54 3.59 7.39
C ALA A 5 -37.29 2.87 6.86
N GLU A 6 -37.48 1.91 5.95
CA GLU A 6 -36.38 1.19 5.30
C GLU A 6 -35.60 2.08 4.33
N ALA A 7 -36.29 2.88 3.51
CA ALA A 7 -35.65 3.88 2.65
C ALA A 7 -34.83 4.91 3.44
N ALA A 8 -35.35 5.38 4.57
CA ALA A 8 -34.62 6.30 5.46
C ALA A 8 -33.38 5.65 6.09
N ARG A 9 -33.45 4.35 6.44
CA ARG A 9 -32.32 3.59 6.97
C ARG A 9 -31.22 3.42 5.91
N GLU A 10 -31.59 3.02 4.69
CA GLU A 10 -30.62 2.87 3.59
C GLU A 10 -29.97 4.20 3.21
N ALA A 11 -30.74 5.28 3.14
CA ALA A 11 -30.21 6.60 2.87
C ALA A 11 -29.19 7.02 3.93
N ARG A 12 -29.50 6.81 5.22
CA ARG A 12 -28.55 7.07 6.32
C ARG A 12 -27.30 6.20 6.23
N ALA A 13 -27.45 4.91 5.92
CA ALA A 13 -26.31 4.01 5.76
C ALA A 13 -25.37 4.47 4.63
N LYS A 14 -25.92 4.93 3.49
CA LYS A 14 -25.15 5.48 2.38
C LYS A 14 -24.41 6.76 2.77
N VAL A 15 -25.07 7.67 3.50
CA VAL A 15 -24.42 8.89 4.00
C VAL A 15 -23.26 8.56 4.94
N ILE A 16 -23.47 7.67 5.90
CA ILE A 16 -22.42 7.23 6.84
C ILE A 16 -21.24 6.60 6.10
N ALA A 17 -21.52 5.74 5.10
CA ALA A 17 -20.47 5.12 4.29
C ALA A 17 -19.67 6.17 3.52
N ALA A 18 -20.34 7.12 2.87
CA ALA A 18 -19.68 8.19 2.12
C ALA A 18 -18.84 9.11 3.01
N GLU A 19 -19.34 9.47 4.20
CA GLU A 19 -18.58 10.25 5.19
C GLU A 19 -17.37 9.47 5.72
N GLY A 20 -17.54 8.17 5.97
CA GLY A 20 -16.46 7.27 6.37
C GLY A 20 -15.36 7.18 5.31
N GLU A 21 -15.75 7.05 4.04
CA GLU A 21 -14.83 7.01 2.91
C GLU A 21 -14.09 8.33 2.73
N GLN A 22 -14.79 9.47 2.83
CA GLN A 22 -14.16 10.79 2.76
C GLN A 22 -13.11 10.98 3.88
N LYS A 23 -13.44 10.55 5.10
CA LYS A 23 -12.52 10.62 6.24
C LYS A 23 -11.30 9.72 6.04
N ALA A 24 -11.52 8.48 5.58
CA ALA A 24 -10.44 7.54 5.28
C ALA A 24 -9.52 8.09 4.18
N ALA A 25 -10.08 8.62 3.09
CA ALA A 25 -9.32 9.22 1.99
C ALA A 25 -8.47 10.41 2.47
N ARG A 26 -9.01 11.29 3.32
CA ARG A 26 -8.24 12.39 3.90
C ARG A 26 -7.07 11.89 4.74
N SER A 27 -7.31 10.94 5.64
CA SER A 27 -6.23 10.38 6.48
C SER A 27 -5.16 9.67 5.66
N LEU A 28 -5.54 8.96 4.59
CA LEU A 28 -4.58 8.33 3.67
C LEU A 28 -3.75 9.37 2.91
N LYS A 29 -4.36 10.48 2.49
CA LYS A 29 -3.65 11.60 1.85
C LYS A 29 -2.60 12.20 2.79
N GLU A 30 -3.00 12.51 4.02
CA GLU A 30 -2.08 13.05 5.03
C GLU A 30 -0.92 12.09 5.31
N ALA A 31 -1.21 10.80 5.46
CA ALA A 31 -0.16 9.79 5.62
C ALA A 31 0.79 9.72 4.42
N ALA A 32 0.26 9.82 3.19
CA ALA A 32 1.08 9.84 1.98
C ALA A 32 1.96 11.08 1.89
N GLU A 33 1.44 12.25 2.28
CA GLU A 33 2.20 13.50 2.32
C GLU A 33 3.36 13.42 3.32
N VAL A 34 3.11 12.91 4.53
CA VAL A 34 4.16 12.70 5.55
C VAL A 34 5.22 11.71 5.07
N ILE A 35 4.81 10.63 4.38
CA ILE A 35 5.77 9.68 3.80
C ILE A 35 6.61 10.33 2.70
N ALA A 36 6.01 11.22 1.90
CA ALA A 36 6.71 11.90 0.82
C ALA A 36 7.77 12.91 1.31
N GLU A 37 7.66 13.41 2.55
CA GLU A 37 8.67 14.29 3.15
C GLU A 37 10.05 13.63 3.26
N SER A 38 10.11 12.30 3.35
CA SER A 38 11.36 11.55 3.40
C SER A 38 11.37 10.40 2.38
N PRO A 39 12.20 10.47 1.32
CA PRO A 39 12.29 9.42 0.32
C PRO A 39 12.60 8.02 0.89
N SER A 40 13.30 7.94 2.03
CA SER A 40 13.61 6.67 2.70
C SER A 40 12.42 6.06 3.45
N ALA A 41 11.35 6.82 3.73
CA ALA A 41 10.18 6.33 4.45
C ALA A 41 9.42 5.24 3.66
N LEU A 42 9.32 5.36 2.34
CA LEU A 42 8.74 4.32 1.48
C LEU A 42 9.56 3.02 1.56
N GLN A 43 10.89 3.14 1.52
CA GLN A 43 11.79 1.99 1.65
C GLN A 43 11.61 1.28 3.01
N LEU A 44 11.48 2.03 4.10
CA LEU A 44 11.25 1.47 5.44
C LEU A 44 9.89 0.77 5.54
N ARG A 45 8.81 1.37 5.03
CA ARG A 45 7.49 0.71 4.95
C ARG A 45 7.53 -0.58 4.14
N TYR A 46 8.29 -0.58 3.05
CA TYR A 46 8.48 -1.77 2.22
C TYR A 46 9.16 -2.89 3.04
N LEU A 47 10.27 -2.59 3.73
CA LEU A 47 10.96 -3.56 4.61
C LEU A 47 10.08 -4.07 5.76
N GLN A 48 9.25 -3.20 6.36
CA GLN A 48 8.28 -3.60 7.39
C GLN A 48 7.22 -4.56 6.83
N THR A 49 6.72 -4.26 5.63
CA THR A 49 5.73 -5.11 4.95
C THR A 49 6.31 -6.50 4.66
N LEU A 50 7.57 -6.56 4.19
CA LEU A 50 8.27 -7.83 3.99
C LEU A 50 8.44 -8.60 5.30
N THR A 51 8.78 -7.92 6.39
CA THR A 51 8.90 -8.53 7.72
C THR A 51 7.56 -9.13 8.17
N SER A 52 6.46 -8.41 7.94
CA SER A 52 5.10 -8.89 8.24
C SER A 52 4.72 -10.12 7.40
N ILE A 53 5.02 -10.11 6.10
CA ILE A 53 4.74 -11.25 5.20
C ILE A 53 5.60 -12.46 5.56
N ALA A 54 6.87 -12.26 5.92
CA ALA A 54 7.80 -13.33 6.30
C ALA A 54 7.38 -14.04 7.60
N ALA A 55 6.63 -13.37 8.47
CA ALA A 55 6.08 -13.98 9.68
C ALA A 55 4.97 -15.02 9.37
N GLU A 56 4.29 -14.90 8.22
CA GLU A 56 3.36 -15.91 7.73
C GLU A 56 4.15 -17.04 7.07
N LYS A 57 4.21 -18.21 7.74
CA LYS A 57 5.11 -19.35 7.45
C LYS A 57 4.92 -20.07 6.09
N ASN A 58 4.34 -19.44 5.06
CA ASN A 58 4.09 -20.09 3.77
C ASN A 58 4.19 -19.15 2.53
N SER A 59 4.91 -18.04 2.64
CA SER A 59 4.97 -17.02 1.59
C SER A 59 6.29 -17.06 0.81
N THR A 60 6.23 -17.35 -0.50
CA THR A 60 7.34 -17.04 -1.41
C THR A 60 7.42 -15.53 -1.59
N ILE A 61 8.46 -14.91 -1.06
CA ILE A 61 8.67 -13.45 -1.16
C ILE A 61 9.26 -13.14 -2.54
N VAL A 62 8.44 -12.58 -3.44
CA VAL A 62 8.90 -12.09 -4.74
C VAL A 62 9.51 -10.70 -4.55
N PHE A 63 10.83 -10.64 -4.63
CA PHE A 63 11.58 -9.38 -4.54
C PHE A 63 11.85 -8.86 -5.96
N PRO A 64 11.19 -7.77 -6.40
CA PRO A 64 11.53 -7.15 -7.67
C PRO A 64 12.91 -6.49 -7.53
N LEU A 65 13.94 -7.10 -8.09
CA LEU A 65 15.24 -6.47 -8.23
C LEU A 65 15.17 -5.40 -9.34
N PRO A 66 15.60 -4.16 -9.06
CA PRO A 66 15.77 -3.16 -10.11
C PRO A 66 16.66 -3.69 -11.22
N LEU A 67 16.22 -3.56 -12.48
CA LEU A 67 16.97 -4.03 -13.64
C LEU A 67 18.37 -3.39 -13.72
N GLU A 68 18.55 -2.18 -13.20
CA GLU A 68 19.85 -1.50 -13.15
C GLU A 68 20.86 -2.24 -12.23
N LEU A 69 20.41 -2.83 -11.12
CA LEU A 69 21.25 -3.70 -10.29
C LEU A 69 21.63 -4.99 -11.04
N MET A 70 20.70 -5.54 -11.83
CA MET A 70 21.00 -6.72 -12.66
C MET A 70 21.95 -6.40 -13.81
N ARG A 71 21.88 -5.20 -14.40
CA ARG A 71 22.81 -4.74 -15.44
C ARG A 71 24.23 -4.59 -14.91
N GLY A 72 24.40 -4.04 -13.70
CA GLY A 72 25.71 -3.96 -13.05
C GLY A 72 26.34 -5.33 -12.81
N LEU A 73 25.53 -6.32 -12.40
CA LEU A 73 25.97 -7.72 -12.26
C LEU A 73 26.33 -8.37 -13.61
N MET A 74 25.52 -8.15 -14.65
CA MET A 74 25.78 -8.69 -15.99
C MET A 74 27.01 -8.06 -16.66
N HIS A 75 27.31 -6.79 -16.38
CA HIS A 75 28.51 -6.13 -16.91
C HIS A 75 29.79 -6.62 -16.25
N TRP A 76 29.78 -6.92 -14.94
CA TRP A 76 30.93 -7.51 -14.24
C TRP A 76 31.35 -8.85 -14.86
N GLN A 77 30.39 -9.61 -15.40
CA GLN A 77 30.63 -10.89 -16.06
C GLN A 77 31.24 -10.75 -17.48
N GLN A 78 31.23 -9.55 -18.07
CA GLN A 78 31.79 -9.30 -19.41
C GLN A 78 33.23 -8.77 -19.40
N GLU A 79 33.75 -8.35 -18.24
CA GLU A 79 35.15 -7.90 -18.10
C GLU A 79 36.12 -9.03 -17.70
N GLU A 80 35.62 -10.24 -17.44
CA GLU A 80 36.42 -11.43 -17.09
C GLU A 80 36.69 -12.40 -18.28
N ASP A 81 36.18 -12.10 -19.49
CA ASP A 81 36.52 -12.83 -20.75
C ASP A 81 37.61 -12.12 -21.57
#